data_AF-A0A1F8T159-F1
#
_entry.id   AF-A0A1F8T159-F1
#
_cell.length_a   1.000
_cell.length_b   1.000
_cell.length_c   1.000
_cell.angle_alpha   90.00
_cell.angle_beta   90.00
_cell.angle_gamma   90.00
#
_symmetry.space_group_name_H-M   'P 1'
#
loop_
_entity.id
_entity.type
_entity.pdbx_description
1 polymer ?
#
loop_
_entity_poly.entity_id
_entity_poly.type
_entity_poly.pdbx_seq_one_letter_code
_entity_poly.pdbx_strand_id
1 'polypeptide(L)'
;VERRTATLPARRSIKKEWQAAWLLRAITCIDLTTLSGDDTPGRVKRLCAKAKQPVRSDMLAALGVGDQKITVGAVCVYPNRVRDAIEALAGTDIPVASVATGFPAGQTPLPQRIAEIEQAIESGATEIDVVIARTHVLTGNWQALYDELRQFRETCGDTARMKTILATGDLGTLKQVYQASLVAMMAGSDFIKTSTGKEEINATLEFGLVMTRAIREYWERTGYKVGFKPAGGVSKAKQTLVWQALMKEELGVEWLLPNLFRIGASSLLTDLERQLYHYITGHYAARHHMPMG
;
A
#
# COMPACT_ATOMS: atom_id res chain seq x y z
N VAL A 1 -4.23 8.85 21.43
CA VAL A 1 -3.55 8.20 20.28
C VAL A 1 -2.04 8.20 20.50
N GLU A 2 -1.44 9.38 20.71
CA GLU A 2 0.00 9.59 20.95
C GLU A 2 0.65 8.62 21.95
N ARG A 3 0.07 8.45 23.16
CA ARG A 3 0.63 7.51 24.15
C ARG A 3 0.77 6.09 23.59
N ARG A 4 -0.21 5.63 22.81
CA ARG A 4 -0.19 4.27 22.23
C ARG A 4 0.86 4.18 21.13
N THR A 5 0.91 5.15 20.23
CA THR A 5 1.87 5.17 19.11
C THR A 5 3.31 5.31 19.57
N ALA A 6 3.56 6.11 20.62
CA ALA A 6 4.89 6.24 21.23
C ALA A 6 5.41 4.91 21.82
N THR A 7 4.53 4.07 22.38
CA THR A 7 4.94 2.80 22.99
C THR A 7 5.17 1.67 21.97
N LEU A 8 4.58 1.74 20.77
CA LEU A 8 4.67 0.66 19.78
C LEU A 8 6.12 0.37 19.35
N PRO A 9 6.95 1.35 18.95
CA PRO A 9 8.34 1.12 18.56
C PRO A 9 9.26 0.76 19.74
N ALA A 10 8.87 1.09 20.98
CA ALA A 10 9.67 0.90 22.18
C ALA A 10 9.56 -0.51 22.77
N ARG A 11 8.62 -1.33 22.27
CA ARG A 11 8.44 -2.72 22.71
C ARG A 11 9.59 -3.62 22.26
N ARG A 12 9.68 -4.79 22.89
CA ARG A 12 10.69 -5.80 22.59
C ARG A 12 10.67 -6.14 21.08
N SER A 13 11.80 -5.93 20.42
CA SER A 13 11.95 -6.24 19.00
C SER A 13 11.80 -7.73 18.72
N ILE A 14 11.22 -8.04 17.57
CA ILE A 14 11.25 -9.37 16.95
C ILE A 14 12.68 -9.61 16.46
N LYS A 15 13.25 -10.77 16.75
CA LYS A 15 14.67 -11.08 16.49
C LYS A 15 14.83 -12.37 15.70
N LYS A 16 16.00 -12.52 15.07
CA LYS A 16 16.49 -13.74 14.43
C LYS A 16 15.51 -14.29 13.38
N GLU A 17 15.21 -15.59 13.40
CA GLU A 17 14.37 -16.29 12.42
C GLU A 17 12.96 -15.69 12.32
N TRP A 18 12.40 -15.23 13.44
CA TRP A 18 11.10 -14.55 13.46
C TRP A 18 11.14 -13.21 12.74
N GLN A 19 12.26 -12.49 12.86
CA GLN A 19 12.43 -11.23 12.15
C GLN A 19 12.51 -11.51 10.65
N ALA A 20 13.30 -12.50 10.23
CA ALA A 20 13.40 -12.89 8.82
C ALA A 20 12.02 -13.27 8.24
N ALA A 21 11.25 -14.08 8.95
CA ALA A 21 9.89 -14.46 8.54
C ALA A 21 8.95 -13.24 8.41
N TRP A 22 9.02 -12.28 9.32
CA TRP A 22 8.21 -11.04 9.24
C TRP A 22 8.67 -10.10 8.12
N LEU A 23 9.95 -10.11 7.75
CA LEU A 23 10.43 -9.36 6.59
C LEU A 23 10.01 -10.01 5.27
N LEU A 24 10.02 -11.34 5.19
CA LEU A 24 9.46 -12.07 4.04
C LEU A 24 7.95 -11.81 3.91
N ARG A 25 7.20 -11.86 5.02
CA ARG A 25 5.78 -11.49 5.02
C ARG A 25 5.57 -10.06 4.52
N ALA A 26 6.37 -9.11 5.01
CA ALA A 26 6.31 -7.73 4.55
C ALA A 26 6.50 -7.58 3.04
N ILE A 27 7.45 -8.31 2.45
CA ILE A 27 7.68 -8.32 1.00
C ILE A 27 6.39 -8.71 0.25
N THR A 28 5.69 -9.75 0.73
CA THR A 28 4.41 -10.17 0.12
C THR A 28 3.31 -9.12 0.19
N CYS A 29 3.43 -8.14 1.08
CA CYS A 29 2.47 -7.06 1.24
C CYS A 29 2.92 -5.77 0.53
N ILE A 30 4.06 -5.73 -0.16
CA ILE A 30 4.51 -4.50 -0.84
C ILE A 30 3.68 -4.26 -2.10
N ASP A 31 3.13 -3.05 -2.23
CA ASP A 31 2.74 -2.50 -3.54
C ASP A 31 3.98 -1.79 -4.08
N LEU A 32 4.73 -2.48 -4.95
CA LEU A 32 6.00 -2.00 -5.46
C LEU A 32 5.72 -0.90 -6.49
N THR A 33 6.08 0.32 -6.14
CA THR A 33 5.52 1.52 -6.78
C THR A 33 6.56 2.32 -7.55
N THR A 34 6.23 2.74 -8.77
CA THR A 34 6.89 3.87 -9.44
C THR A 34 5.82 4.86 -9.90
N LEU A 35 5.96 6.10 -9.44
CA LEU A 35 5.03 7.21 -9.72
C LEU A 35 5.85 8.49 -9.88
N SER A 36 6.76 8.47 -10.84
CA SER A 36 7.67 9.57 -11.13
C SER A 36 7.34 10.21 -12.49
N GLY A 37 7.59 11.52 -12.62
CA GLY A 37 7.35 12.23 -13.88
C GLY A 37 8.23 11.74 -15.04
N ASP A 38 9.32 11.04 -14.72
CA ASP A 38 10.26 10.43 -15.67
C ASP A 38 10.01 8.92 -15.89
N ASP A 39 8.84 8.40 -15.52
CA ASP A 39 8.51 6.98 -15.71
C ASP A 39 8.42 6.60 -17.20
N THR A 40 9.27 5.64 -17.60
CA THR A 40 9.34 5.07 -18.94
C THR A 40 8.91 3.59 -18.93
N PRO A 41 8.52 3.02 -20.09
CA PRO A 41 8.24 1.59 -20.20
C PRO A 41 9.41 0.72 -19.70
N GLY A 42 10.65 1.12 -19.97
CA GLY A 42 11.85 0.43 -19.49
C GLY A 42 11.97 0.41 -17.96
N ARG A 43 11.61 1.50 -17.28
CA ARG A 43 11.59 1.56 -15.82
C ARG A 43 10.51 0.66 -15.24
N VAL A 44 9.33 0.66 -15.84
CA VAL A 44 8.20 -0.21 -15.44
C VAL A 44 8.56 -1.68 -15.62
N LYS A 45 9.21 -2.05 -16.75
CA LYS A 45 9.66 -3.42 -17.00
C LYS A 45 10.65 -3.90 -15.95
N ARG A 46 11.60 -3.06 -15.54
CA ARG A 46 12.57 -3.42 -14.48
C ARG A 46 11.92 -3.50 -13.10
N LEU A 47 10.98 -2.60 -12.78
CA LEU A 47 10.14 -2.69 -11.58
C LEU A 47 9.39 -4.02 -11.53
N CYS A 48 8.77 -4.42 -12.65
CA CYS A 48 8.03 -5.69 -12.77
C CYS A 48 8.96 -6.90 -12.65
N ALA A 49 10.15 -6.88 -13.23
CA ALA A 49 11.14 -7.94 -13.04
C ALA A 49 11.50 -8.11 -11.56
N LYS A 50 11.72 -7.00 -10.84
CA LYS A 50 11.96 -7.02 -9.39
C LYS A 50 10.73 -7.47 -8.59
N ALA A 51 9.52 -7.15 -9.04
CA ALA A 51 8.27 -7.62 -8.43
C ALA A 51 8.10 -9.14 -8.52
N LYS A 52 8.49 -9.75 -9.65
CA LYS A 52 8.47 -11.21 -9.86
C LYS A 52 9.48 -11.95 -9.00
N GLN A 53 10.65 -11.36 -8.79
CA GLN A 53 11.72 -11.95 -7.98
C GLN A 53 12.25 -10.93 -6.96
N PRO A 54 11.48 -10.65 -5.88
CA PRO A 54 11.83 -9.63 -4.89
C PRO A 54 13.08 -9.99 -4.09
N VAL A 55 13.33 -11.28 -3.89
CA VAL A 55 14.50 -11.86 -3.20
C VAL A 55 15.15 -12.88 -4.11
N ARG A 56 16.48 -12.89 -4.17
CA ARG A 56 17.24 -13.89 -4.94
C ARG A 56 16.92 -15.33 -4.48
N SER A 57 16.91 -16.26 -5.43
CA SER A 57 16.57 -17.67 -5.20
C SER A 57 17.52 -18.37 -4.21
N ASP A 58 18.81 -18.06 -4.27
CA ASP A 58 19.81 -18.62 -3.35
C ASP A 58 19.58 -18.15 -1.90
N MET A 59 19.16 -16.90 -1.73
CA MET A 59 18.78 -16.37 -0.42
C MET A 59 17.50 -17.04 0.10
N LEU A 60 16.49 -17.26 -0.75
CA LEU A 60 15.27 -17.98 -0.35
C LEU A 60 15.58 -19.42 0.08
N ALA A 61 16.47 -20.12 -0.62
CA ALA A 61 16.94 -21.44 -0.23
C ALA A 61 17.66 -21.41 1.14
N ALA A 62 18.57 -20.44 1.35
CA ALA A 62 19.27 -20.28 2.62
C ALA A 62 18.35 -19.89 3.80
N LEU A 63 17.20 -19.25 3.51
CA LEU A 63 16.15 -18.94 4.48
C LEU A 63 15.19 -20.12 4.74
N GLY A 64 15.36 -21.24 4.05
CA GLY A 64 14.50 -22.42 4.19
C GLY A 64 13.12 -22.28 3.53
N VAL A 65 12.98 -21.38 2.56
CA VAL A 65 11.71 -21.10 1.84
C VAL A 65 11.89 -21.12 0.32
N GLY A 66 12.88 -21.86 -0.18
CA GLY A 66 13.22 -21.92 -1.61
C GLY A 66 12.14 -22.53 -2.50
N ASP A 67 11.22 -23.28 -1.91
CA ASP A 67 10.02 -23.87 -2.54
C ASP A 67 8.81 -22.93 -2.54
N GLN A 68 8.86 -21.81 -1.81
CA GLN A 68 7.77 -20.86 -1.70
C GLN A 68 7.84 -19.78 -2.78
N LYS A 69 6.71 -19.48 -3.42
CA LYS A 69 6.56 -18.35 -4.34
C LYS A 69 6.42 -17.04 -3.54
N ILE A 70 7.54 -16.36 -3.31
CA ILE A 70 7.56 -15.02 -2.70
C ILE A 70 7.56 -13.97 -3.80
N THR A 71 6.41 -13.32 -4.02
CA THR A 71 6.27 -12.14 -4.88
C THR A 71 5.87 -10.93 -4.04
N VAL A 72 5.87 -9.74 -4.64
CA VAL A 72 5.23 -8.56 -4.03
C VAL A 72 3.70 -8.68 -4.08
N GLY A 73 3.00 -7.82 -3.34
CA GLY A 73 1.54 -7.79 -3.26
C GLY A 73 0.88 -7.18 -4.49
N ALA A 74 1.50 -6.18 -5.11
CA ALA A 74 1.11 -5.59 -6.39
C ALA A 74 2.27 -4.78 -7.02
N VAL A 75 2.11 -4.38 -8.28
CA VAL A 75 2.89 -3.30 -8.89
C VAL A 75 2.00 -2.07 -9.07
N CYS A 76 2.43 -0.90 -8.61
CA CYS A 76 1.65 0.33 -8.70
C CYS A 76 2.32 1.35 -9.64
N VAL A 77 1.57 1.82 -10.64
CA VAL A 77 2.05 2.72 -11.70
C VAL A 77 1.03 3.83 -12.02
N TYR A 78 1.42 4.77 -12.87
CA TYR A 78 0.48 5.73 -13.48
C TYR A 78 -0.42 5.05 -14.53
N PRO A 79 -1.62 5.59 -14.82
CA PRO A 79 -2.53 5.04 -15.84
C PRO A 79 -1.86 4.75 -17.19
N ASN A 80 -1.04 5.69 -17.69
CA ASN A 80 -0.30 5.56 -18.95
C ASN A 80 0.77 4.45 -18.98
N ARG A 81 1.02 3.79 -17.85
CA ARG A 81 2.02 2.73 -17.69
C ARG A 81 1.39 1.38 -17.31
N VAL A 82 0.06 1.31 -17.20
CA VAL A 82 -0.64 0.06 -16.85
C VAL A 82 -0.38 -1.01 -17.90
N ARG A 83 -0.51 -0.70 -19.20
CA ARG A 83 -0.25 -1.68 -20.28
C ARG A 83 1.19 -2.20 -20.26
N ASP A 84 2.17 -1.33 -20.02
CA ASP A 84 3.58 -1.72 -19.89
C ASP A 84 3.77 -2.72 -18.73
N ALA A 85 3.09 -2.48 -17.59
CA ALA A 85 3.15 -3.35 -16.42
C ALA A 85 2.44 -4.70 -16.67
N ILE A 86 1.28 -4.68 -17.33
CA ILE A 86 0.51 -5.88 -17.68
C ILE A 86 1.32 -6.78 -18.61
N GLU A 87 1.92 -6.22 -19.68
CA GLU A 87 2.79 -6.97 -20.58
C GLU A 87 4.00 -7.55 -19.82
N ALA A 88 4.66 -6.72 -19.00
CA ALA A 88 5.82 -7.16 -18.25
C ALA A 88 5.50 -8.22 -17.19
N LEU A 89 4.28 -8.25 -16.65
CA LEU A 89 3.81 -9.21 -15.64
C LEU A 89 3.05 -10.41 -16.21
N ALA A 90 2.95 -10.53 -17.53
CA ALA A 90 2.32 -11.68 -18.19
C ALA A 90 2.84 -13.02 -17.63
N GLY A 91 1.91 -13.95 -17.41
CA GLY A 91 2.17 -15.27 -16.81
C GLY A 91 2.35 -15.26 -15.28
N THR A 92 2.00 -14.17 -14.59
CA THR A 92 2.04 -14.08 -13.13
C THR A 92 0.69 -13.64 -12.55
N ASP A 93 0.50 -13.89 -11.26
CA ASP A 93 -0.70 -13.50 -10.52
C ASP A 93 -0.50 -12.18 -9.75
N ILE A 94 0.55 -11.41 -10.08
CA ILE A 94 0.84 -10.14 -9.41
C ILE A 94 -0.14 -9.09 -9.97
N PRO A 95 -1.03 -8.52 -9.15
CA PRO A 95 -1.97 -7.52 -9.63
C PRO A 95 -1.25 -6.22 -10.01
N VAL A 96 -1.79 -5.55 -11.04
CA VAL A 96 -1.38 -4.20 -11.41
C VAL A 96 -2.36 -3.22 -10.79
N ALA A 97 -1.83 -2.32 -9.96
CA ALA A 97 -2.53 -1.19 -9.41
C ALA A 97 -2.22 0.09 -10.21
N SER A 98 -3.23 0.93 -10.40
CA SER A 98 -3.04 2.28 -10.94
C SER A 98 -3.53 3.33 -9.96
N VAL A 99 -2.82 4.46 -9.86
CA VAL A 99 -3.40 5.66 -9.24
C VAL A 99 -4.39 6.31 -10.20
N ALA A 100 -5.42 6.96 -9.66
CA ALA A 100 -6.45 7.66 -10.42
C ALA A 100 -7.02 8.84 -9.63
N THR A 101 -8.08 9.44 -10.18
CA THR A 101 -8.90 10.51 -9.62
C THR A 101 -8.14 11.79 -9.31
N GLY A 102 -7.33 12.24 -10.28
CA GLY A 102 -6.58 13.50 -10.21
C GLY A 102 -5.34 13.39 -9.35
N PHE A 103 -4.76 12.19 -9.26
CA PHE A 103 -3.55 11.95 -8.47
C PHE A 103 -2.41 12.92 -8.82
N PRO A 104 -1.69 13.49 -7.84
CA PRO A 104 -1.86 13.30 -6.40
C PRO A 104 -2.83 14.29 -5.71
N ALA A 105 -3.27 15.33 -6.42
CA ALA A 105 -3.97 16.46 -5.83
C ALA A 105 -5.47 16.20 -5.56
N GLY A 106 -6.12 15.35 -6.36
CA GLY A 106 -7.57 15.12 -6.26
C GLY A 106 -8.40 16.36 -6.59
N GLN A 107 -7.87 17.28 -7.41
CA GLN A 107 -8.47 18.58 -7.75
C GLN A 107 -8.94 18.69 -9.21
N THR A 108 -8.91 17.59 -9.97
CA THR A 108 -9.48 17.57 -11.33
C THR A 108 -11.00 17.41 -11.27
N PRO A 109 -11.76 17.87 -12.28
CA PRO A 109 -13.21 17.78 -12.23
C PRO A 109 -13.68 16.31 -12.25
N LEU A 110 -14.85 16.05 -11.64
CA LEU A 110 -15.35 14.70 -11.39
C LEU A 110 -15.43 13.81 -12.65
N PRO A 111 -15.92 14.29 -13.81
CA PRO A 111 -15.97 13.46 -15.02
C PRO A 111 -14.59 12.95 -15.46
N GLN A 112 -13.56 13.77 -15.37
CA GLN A 112 -12.19 13.36 -15.70
C GLN A 112 -11.66 12.35 -14.69
N ARG A 113 -11.99 12.50 -13.41
CA ARG A 113 -11.60 11.55 -12.36
C ARG A 113 -12.22 10.17 -12.55
N ILE A 114 -13.48 10.11 -12.98
CA ILE A 114 -14.16 8.85 -13.35
C ILE A 114 -13.48 8.24 -14.59
N ALA A 115 -13.24 9.04 -15.63
CA ALA A 115 -12.57 8.57 -16.84
C ALA A 115 -11.16 8.01 -16.59
N GLU A 116 -10.41 8.57 -15.63
CA GLU A 116 -9.11 8.01 -15.21
C GLU A 116 -9.23 6.58 -14.64
N ILE A 117 -10.32 6.28 -13.90
CA ILE A 117 -10.59 4.93 -13.37
C ILE A 117 -10.91 3.99 -14.54
N GLU A 118 -11.82 4.39 -15.43
CA GLU A 118 -12.22 3.61 -16.61
C GLU A 118 -11.01 3.26 -17.48
N GLN A 119 -10.17 4.26 -17.79
CA GLN A 119 -8.98 4.09 -18.62
C GLN A 119 -7.96 3.12 -17.99
N ALA A 120 -7.78 3.19 -16.67
CA ALA A 120 -6.88 2.29 -15.96
C ALA A 120 -7.38 0.84 -16.00
N ILE A 121 -8.69 0.63 -15.81
CA ILE A 121 -9.34 -0.69 -15.90
C ILE A 121 -9.29 -1.23 -17.33
N GLU A 122 -9.61 -0.41 -18.34
CA GLU A 122 -9.51 -0.79 -19.76
C GLU A 122 -8.07 -1.17 -20.13
N SER A 123 -7.08 -0.54 -19.50
CA SER A 123 -5.67 -0.86 -19.68
C SER A 123 -5.22 -2.14 -18.95
N GLY A 124 -6.09 -2.74 -18.13
CA GLY A 124 -5.88 -4.02 -17.44
C GLY A 124 -5.60 -3.92 -15.94
N ALA A 125 -5.68 -2.74 -15.32
CA ALA A 125 -5.48 -2.63 -13.87
C ALA A 125 -6.63 -3.32 -13.11
N THR A 126 -6.28 -4.18 -12.16
CA THR A 126 -7.24 -4.88 -11.28
C THR A 126 -7.35 -4.25 -9.90
N GLU A 127 -6.61 -3.17 -9.66
CA GLU A 127 -6.69 -2.39 -8.44
C GLU A 127 -6.54 -0.89 -8.74
N ILE A 128 -7.38 -0.05 -8.14
CA ILE A 128 -7.37 1.39 -8.39
C ILE A 128 -7.18 2.13 -7.06
N ASP A 129 -6.10 2.90 -6.97
CA ASP A 129 -5.77 3.75 -5.85
C ASP A 129 -6.35 5.17 -6.10
N VAL A 130 -7.57 5.44 -5.59
CA VAL A 130 -8.31 6.69 -5.81
C VAL A 130 -8.02 7.75 -4.74
N VAL A 131 -7.65 8.97 -5.13
CA VAL A 131 -7.49 10.11 -4.24
C VAL A 131 -8.83 10.80 -3.97
N ILE A 132 -9.13 11.07 -2.70
CA ILE A 132 -10.31 11.86 -2.32
C ILE A 132 -10.16 13.35 -2.68
N ALA A 133 -11.28 14.01 -2.97
CA ALA A 133 -11.33 15.47 -2.91
C ALA A 133 -11.25 15.93 -1.44
N ARG A 134 -10.05 16.29 -0.99
CA ARG A 134 -9.75 16.72 0.40
C ARG A 134 -10.67 17.83 0.91
N THR A 135 -11.18 18.69 0.02
CA THR A 135 -12.13 19.77 0.34
C THR A 135 -13.36 19.28 1.10
N HIS A 136 -13.90 18.11 0.75
CA HIS A 136 -15.07 17.56 1.42
C HIS A 136 -14.78 17.21 2.89
N VAL A 137 -13.59 16.70 3.18
CA VAL A 137 -13.16 16.41 4.57
C VAL A 137 -12.91 17.70 5.34
N LEU A 138 -12.21 18.65 4.72
CA LEU A 138 -11.82 19.91 5.36
C LEU A 138 -13.02 20.81 5.69
N THR A 139 -14.09 20.73 4.87
CA THR A 139 -15.35 21.46 5.08
C THR A 139 -16.41 20.64 5.84
N GLY A 140 -16.11 19.38 6.17
CA GLY A 140 -17.05 18.48 6.87
C GLY A 140 -18.24 18.02 6.02
N ASN A 141 -18.16 18.13 4.69
CA ASN A 141 -19.17 17.65 3.77
C ASN A 141 -19.03 16.14 3.51
N TRP A 142 -19.38 15.35 4.52
CA TRP A 142 -19.25 13.89 4.50
C TRP A 142 -20.15 13.21 3.47
N GLN A 143 -21.33 13.79 3.19
CA GLN A 143 -22.25 13.27 2.18
C GLN A 143 -21.64 13.38 0.78
N ALA A 144 -21.07 14.54 0.42
CA ALA A 144 -20.40 14.69 -0.86
C ALA A 144 -19.20 13.74 -1.01
N LEU A 145 -18.42 13.53 0.06
CA LEU A 145 -17.34 12.54 0.04
C LEU A 145 -17.88 11.12 -0.21
N TYR A 146 -18.97 10.74 0.46
CA TYR A 146 -19.61 9.44 0.29
C TYR A 146 -20.11 9.26 -1.16
N ASP A 147 -20.87 10.23 -1.68
CA ASP A 147 -21.47 10.17 -3.01
C ASP A 147 -20.42 10.12 -4.12
N GLU A 148 -19.31 10.85 -3.96
CA GLU A 148 -18.17 10.80 -4.87
C GLU A 148 -17.47 9.44 -4.84
N LEU A 149 -17.15 8.93 -3.64
CA LEU A 149 -16.49 7.63 -3.51
C LEU A 149 -17.37 6.47 -3.98
N ARG A 150 -18.69 6.59 -3.81
CA ARG A 150 -19.64 5.62 -4.32
C ARG A 150 -19.63 5.57 -5.84
N GLN A 151 -19.56 6.71 -6.52
CA GLN A 151 -19.39 6.76 -7.98
C GLN A 151 -18.08 6.10 -8.42
N PHE A 152 -16.98 6.32 -7.69
CA PHE A 152 -15.72 5.63 -7.97
C PHE A 152 -15.84 4.11 -7.76
N ARG A 153 -16.55 3.68 -6.71
CA ARG A 153 -16.80 2.25 -6.47
C ARG A 153 -17.64 1.62 -7.58
N GLU A 154 -18.71 2.29 -7.99
CA GLU A 154 -19.59 1.86 -9.08
C GLU A 154 -18.80 1.74 -10.39
N THR A 155 -17.88 2.68 -10.66
CA THR A 155 -16.98 2.65 -11.83
C THR A 155 -15.99 1.48 -11.77
N CYS A 156 -15.48 1.13 -10.58
CA CYS A 156 -14.61 -0.05 -10.42
C CYS A 156 -15.36 -1.37 -10.64
N GLY A 157 -16.65 -1.40 -10.29
CA GLY A 157 -17.50 -2.59 -10.37
C GLY A 157 -16.90 -3.79 -9.64
N ASP A 158 -17.03 -4.97 -10.25
CA ASP A 158 -16.40 -6.21 -9.77
C ASP A 158 -15.02 -6.46 -10.42
N THR A 159 -14.59 -5.57 -11.33
CA THR A 159 -13.38 -5.75 -12.13
C THR A 159 -12.11 -5.32 -11.41
N ALA A 160 -12.21 -4.32 -10.51
CA ALA A 160 -11.07 -3.79 -9.81
C ALA A 160 -11.37 -3.51 -8.34
N ARG A 161 -10.36 -3.76 -7.49
CA ARG A 161 -10.42 -3.38 -6.07
C ARG A 161 -10.14 -1.90 -5.91
N MET A 162 -10.98 -1.19 -5.17
CA MET A 162 -10.79 0.24 -4.88
C MET A 162 -9.98 0.42 -3.59
N LYS A 163 -8.88 1.17 -3.66
CA LYS A 163 -8.10 1.63 -2.50
C LYS A 163 -8.22 3.14 -2.37
N THR A 164 -8.94 3.63 -1.37
CA THR A 164 -9.16 5.06 -1.19
C THR A 164 -8.00 5.71 -0.44
N ILE A 165 -7.29 6.62 -1.09
CA ILE A 165 -6.24 7.45 -0.52
C ILE A 165 -6.86 8.65 0.19
N LEU A 166 -6.69 8.72 1.52
CA LEU A 166 -7.23 9.81 2.32
C LEU A 166 -6.36 11.07 2.33
N ALA A 167 -5.08 10.93 1.94
CA ALA A 167 -4.09 11.99 2.05
C ALA A 167 -3.98 12.58 3.46
N THR A 168 -3.82 11.69 4.45
CA THR A 168 -3.95 12.00 5.88
C THR A 168 -3.09 13.15 6.38
N GLY A 169 -1.93 13.41 5.77
CA GLY A 169 -1.08 14.54 6.16
C GLY A 169 -1.66 15.92 5.84
N ASP A 170 -2.57 15.98 4.87
CA ASP A 170 -3.29 17.21 4.51
C ASP A 170 -4.62 17.33 5.27
N LEU A 171 -5.01 16.29 6.01
CA LEU A 171 -6.24 16.30 6.80
C LEU A 171 -5.96 16.93 8.16
N GLY A 172 -6.72 17.96 8.53
CA GLY A 172 -6.40 18.83 9.66
C GLY A 172 -6.35 18.14 11.02
N THR A 173 -7.13 17.08 11.25
CA THR A 173 -7.21 16.41 12.56
C THR A 173 -7.32 14.89 12.46
N LEU A 174 -6.90 14.18 13.50
CA LEU A 174 -7.13 12.73 13.65
C LEU A 174 -8.62 12.36 13.62
N LYS A 175 -9.50 13.27 14.09
CA LYS A 175 -10.96 13.09 13.99
C LYS A 175 -11.42 13.06 12.53
N GLN A 176 -10.93 13.97 11.70
CA GLN A 176 -11.22 13.98 10.27
C GLN A 176 -10.68 12.75 9.57
N VAL A 177 -9.47 12.28 9.91
CA VAL A 177 -8.91 11.02 9.40
C VAL A 177 -9.82 9.83 9.72
N TYR A 178 -10.28 9.74 10.97
CA TYR A 178 -11.22 8.68 11.39
C TYR A 178 -12.54 8.74 10.61
N GLN A 179 -13.15 9.93 10.51
CA GLN A 179 -14.43 10.12 9.81
C GLN A 179 -14.31 9.83 8.31
N ALA A 180 -13.25 10.31 7.66
CA ALA A 180 -12.97 10.02 6.26
C ALA A 180 -12.75 8.51 6.02
N SER A 181 -12.11 7.81 6.97
CA SER A 181 -11.95 6.35 6.92
C SER A 181 -13.30 5.64 6.94
N LEU A 182 -14.20 6.00 7.86
CA LEU A 182 -15.54 5.43 7.92
C LEU A 182 -16.33 5.71 6.64
N VAL A 183 -16.31 6.95 6.14
CA VAL A 183 -17.02 7.32 4.91
C VAL A 183 -16.50 6.51 3.71
N ALA A 184 -15.18 6.37 3.57
CA ALA A 184 -14.60 5.57 2.50
C ALA A 184 -15.01 4.09 2.57
N MET A 185 -15.03 3.49 3.76
CA MET A 185 -15.49 2.12 3.93
C MET A 185 -16.99 1.97 3.66
N MET A 186 -17.82 2.89 4.14
CA MET A 186 -19.26 2.90 3.86
C MET A 186 -19.56 3.04 2.36
N ALA A 187 -18.73 3.79 1.62
CA ALA A 187 -18.85 3.95 0.17
C ALA A 187 -18.35 2.73 -0.64
N GLY A 188 -17.85 1.67 0.02
CA GLY A 188 -17.47 0.40 -0.60
C GLY A 188 -15.97 0.26 -0.93
N SER A 189 -15.10 1.02 -0.27
CA SER A 189 -13.65 0.88 -0.45
C SER A 189 -13.14 -0.47 0.08
N ASP A 190 -12.37 -1.19 -0.73
CA ASP A 190 -11.73 -2.46 -0.34
C ASP A 190 -10.52 -2.24 0.57
N PHE A 191 -9.89 -1.07 0.44
CA PHE A 191 -8.75 -0.64 1.25
C PHE A 191 -8.84 0.85 1.54
N ILE A 192 -8.52 1.24 2.78
CA ILE A 192 -8.19 2.63 3.07
C ILE A 192 -6.66 2.81 3.10
N LYS A 193 -6.17 3.82 2.38
CA LYS A 193 -4.75 4.15 2.21
C LYS A 193 -4.45 5.50 2.85
N THR A 194 -3.32 5.60 3.54
CA THR A 194 -2.95 6.82 4.27
C THR A 194 -2.72 8.00 3.32
N SER A 195 -1.79 7.87 2.38
CA SER A 195 -1.20 9.03 1.68
C SER A 195 -0.89 8.71 0.23
N THR A 196 -0.72 9.75 -0.61
CA THR A 196 -0.31 9.56 -2.01
C THR A 196 1.19 9.27 -2.11
N GLY A 197 1.97 9.63 -1.09
CA GLY A 197 3.43 9.58 -1.15
C GLY A 197 4.04 10.87 -1.69
N LYS A 198 3.21 11.91 -1.92
CA LYS A 198 3.61 13.20 -2.49
C LYS A 198 3.40 14.36 -1.51
N GLU A 199 2.70 14.13 -0.40
CA GLU A 199 2.55 15.09 0.69
C GLU A 199 3.86 15.26 1.46
N GLU A 200 3.98 16.34 2.24
CA GLU A 200 5.09 16.54 3.18
C GLU A 200 5.01 15.51 4.32
N ILE A 201 3.83 15.38 4.92
CA ILE A 201 3.53 14.39 5.96
C ILE A 201 2.76 13.24 5.30
N ASN A 202 3.30 12.02 5.39
CA ASN A 202 2.67 10.83 4.81
C ASN A 202 2.17 9.88 5.92
N ALA A 203 2.41 8.57 5.79
CA ALA A 203 2.02 7.60 6.79
C ALA A 203 2.74 7.82 8.13
N THR A 204 1.98 8.12 9.18
CA THR A 204 2.44 8.15 10.58
C THR A 204 1.70 7.08 11.38
N LEU A 205 2.26 6.64 12.51
CA LEU A 205 1.60 5.65 13.35
C LEU A 205 0.31 6.19 13.97
N GLU A 206 0.20 7.50 14.14
CA GLU A 206 -1.00 8.20 14.61
C GLU A 206 -2.15 8.04 13.63
N PHE A 207 -1.90 8.34 12.34
CA PHE A 207 -2.88 8.11 11.28
C PHE A 207 -3.20 6.62 11.17
N GLY A 208 -2.17 5.78 11.19
CA GLY A 208 -2.30 4.33 11.18
C GLY A 208 -3.24 3.80 12.25
N LEU A 209 -2.97 4.12 13.52
CA LEU A 209 -3.75 3.64 14.65
C LEU A 209 -5.21 4.08 14.58
N VAL A 210 -5.46 5.31 14.12
CA VAL A 210 -6.81 5.83 13.96
C VAL A 210 -7.56 5.09 12.85
N MET A 211 -6.91 4.90 11.70
CA MET A 211 -7.49 4.18 10.56
C MET A 211 -7.74 2.70 10.88
N THR A 212 -6.80 2.01 11.53
CA THR A 212 -6.97 0.60 11.92
C THR A 212 -8.09 0.42 12.95
N ARG A 213 -8.28 1.40 13.85
CA ARG A 213 -9.42 1.38 14.79
C ARG A 213 -10.75 1.61 14.09
N ALA A 214 -10.79 2.50 13.09
CA ALA A 214 -11.97 2.67 12.26
C ALA A 214 -12.31 1.35 11.53
N ILE A 215 -11.31 0.68 10.95
CA ILE A 215 -11.50 -0.64 10.30
C ILE A 215 -12.06 -1.66 11.30
N ARG A 216 -11.48 -1.76 12.51
CA ARG A 216 -11.95 -2.69 13.54
C ARG A 216 -13.42 -2.44 13.87
N GLU A 217 -13.77 -1.19 14.16
CA GLU A 217 -15.14 -0.82 14.53
C GLU A 217 -16.12 -1.05 13.38
N TYR A 218 -15.72 -0.77 12.14
CA TYR A 218 -16.54 -1.04 10.96
C TYR A 218 -16.78 -2.55 10.79
N TRP A 219 -15.73 -3.36 10.94
CA TRP A 219 -15.84 -4.82 10.87
C TRP A 219 -16.72 -5.39 11.99
N GLU A 220 -16.53 -4.95 13.23
CA GLU A 220 -17.34 -5.38 14.39
C GLU A 220 -18.83 -5.08 14.21
N ARG A 221 -19.16 -3.98 13.53
CA ARG A 221 -20.56 -3.57 13.30
C ARG A 221 -21.21 -4.20 12.08
N THR A 222 -20.44 -4.46 11.04
CA THR A 222 -20.99 -4.78 9.72
C THR A 222 -20.60 -6.16 9.21
N GLY A 223 -19.58 -6.79 9.79
CA GLY A 223 -18.99 -8.04 9.31
C GLY A 223 -18.06 -7.88 8.10
N TYR A 224 -17.98 -6.71 7.47
CA TYR A 224 -17.13 -6.47 6.30
C TYR A 224 -15.68 -6.16 6.69
N LYS A 225 -14.74 -6.86 6.07
CA LYS A 225 -13.31 -6.65 6.27
C LYS A 225 -12.76 -5.70 5.21
N VAL A 226 -12.18 -4.59 5.67
CA VAL A 226 -11.50 -3.62 4.81
C VAL A 226 -9.99 -3.68 5.05
N GLY A 227 -9.22 -3.62 3.98
CA GLY A 227 -7.78 -3.61 4.05
C GLY A 227 -7.18 -2.26 4.47
N PHE A 228 -5.93 -2.28 4.92
CA PHE A 228 -5.17 -1.08 5.27
C PHE A 228 -3.90 -0.97 4.45
N LYS A 229 -3.59 0.24 3.96
CA LYS A 229 -2.37 0.51 3.19
C LYS A 229 -1.61 1.76 3.68
N PRO A 230 -0.59 1.64 4.54
CA PRO A 230 0.34 2.75 4.76
C PRO A 230 1.15 3.01 3.49
N ALA A 231 1.28 4.27 3.12
CA ALA A 231 2.06 4.69 1.96
C ALA A 231 2.76 6.04 2.20
N GLY A 232 3.94 6.18 1.60
CA GLY A 232 4.81 7.35 1.75
C GLY A 232 5.66 7.29 3.04
N GLY A 233 6.98 7.49 2.90
CA GLY A 233 7.92 7.52 4.03
C GLY A 233 8.32 6.16 4.63
N VAL A 234 7.68 5.05 4.25
CA VAL A 234 8.05 3.70 4.69
C VAL A 234 9.18 3.16 3.80
N SER A 235 10.42 3.22 4.29
CA SER A 235 11.62 2.83 3.53
C SER A 235 12.58 1.93 4.31
N LYS A 236 12.23 1.59 5.56
CA LYS A 236 13.07 0.78 6.45
C LYS A 236 12.36 -0.46 6.97
N ALA A 237 13.12 -1.55 7.08
CA ALA A 237 12.68 -2.79 7.70
C ALA A 237 12.09 -2.57 9.10
N LYS A 238 12.75 -1.75 9.93
CA LYS A 238 12.28 -1.42 11.28
C LYS A 238 10.88 -0.80 11.26
N GLN A 239 10.61 0.17 10.39
CA GLN A 239 9.29 0.80 10.28
C GLN A 239 8.23 -0.25 9.91
N THR A 240 8.57 -1.15 9.00
CA THR A 240 7.66 -2.19 8.53
C THR A 240 7.27 -3.19 9.62
N LEU A 241 8.20 -3.56 10.50
CA LEU A 241 7.89 -4.40 11.66
C LEU A 241 6.93 -3.70 12.63
N VAL A 242 7.06 -2.38 12.82
CA VAL A 242 6.13 -1.61 13.67
C VAL A 242 4.74 -1.55 13.04
N TRP A 243 4.64 -1.36 11.72
CA TRP A 243 3.36 -1.42 11.02
C TRP A 243 2.69 -2.79 11.16
N GLN A 244 3.41 -3.88 10.94
CA GLN A 244 2.87 -5.24 11.15
C GLN A 244 2.46 -5.47 12.61
N ALA A 245 3.21 -4.96 13.58
CA ALA A 245 2.83 -5.07 14.99
C ALA A 245 1.52 -4.31 15.28
N LEU A 246 1.37 -3.09 14.75
CA LEU A 246 0.12 -2.32 14.84
C LEU A 246 -1.05 -3.10 14.23
N MET A 247 -0.89 -3.64 13.02
CA MET A 247 -1.93 -4.43 12.35
C MET A 247 -2.33 -5.65 13.18
N LYS A 248 -1.34 -6.43 13.62
CA LYS A 248 -1.58 -7.64 14.43
C LYS A 248 -2.30 -7.31 15.74
N GLU A 249 -1.91 -6.24 16.42
CA GLU A 249 -2.48 -5.87 17.71
C GLU A 249 -3.88 -5.25 17.60
N GLU A 250 -4.17 -4.46 16.56
CA GLU A 250 -5.47 -3.80 16.44
C GLU A 250 -6.49 -4.61 15.63
N LEU A 251 -6.05 -5.47 14.69
CA LEU A 251 -6.92 -6.16 13.72
C LEU A 251 -6.69 -7.68 13.63
N GLY A 252 -5.59 -8.20 14.20
CA GLY A 252 -5.29 -9.63 14.20
C GLY A 252 -4.43 -10.12 13.04
N VAL A 253 -4.19 -11.44 13.00
CA VAL A 253 -3.18 -12.06 12.11
C VAL A 253 -3.57 -12.02 10.64
N GLU A 254 -4.87 -12.07 10.33
CA GLU A 254 -5.36 -12.04 8.94
C GLU A 254 -5.00 -10.72 8.24
N TRP A 255 -4.96 -9.61 8.99
CA TRP A 255 -4.48 -8.31 8.53
C TRP A 255 -2.95 -8.19 8.42
N LEU A 256 -2.24 -9.32 8.45
CA LEU A 256 -0.85 -9.38 8.00
C LEU A 256 -0.72 -9.92 6.58
N LEU A 257 -1.82 -10.37 5.96
CA LEU A 257 -1.84 -10.97 4.62
C LEU A 257 -2.13 -9.93 3.52
N PRO A 258 -1.64 -10.15 2.29
CA PRO A 258 -1.74 -9.18 1.20
C PRO A 258 -3.16 -8.81 0.78
N ASN A 259 -4.17 -9.62 1.09
CA ASN A 259 -5.56 -9.31 0.78
C ASN A 259 -6.16 -8.23 1.71
N LEU A 260 -5.55 -7.97 2.87
CA LEU A 260 -6.02 -7.00 3.88
C LEU A 260 -4.92 -6.02 4.35
N PHE A 261 -3.66 -6.21 3.95
CA PHE A 261 -2.59 -5.30 4.28
C PHE A 261 -1.63 -5.12 3.11
N ARG A 262 -1.37 -3.86 2.75
CA ARG A 262 -0.42 -3.49 1.71
C ARG A 262 0.52 -2.40 2.20
N ILE A 263 1.73 -2.29 1.66
CA ILE A 263 2.67 -1.22 1.96
C ILE A 263 3.03 -0.54 0.65
N GLY A 264 2.59 0.71 0.46
CA GLY A 264 2.95 1.50 -0.70
C GLY A 264 4.39 2.00 -0.59
N ALA A 265 5.31 1.42 -1.34
CA ALA A 265 6.72 1.76 -1.26
C ALA A 265 7.46 1.66 -2.61
N SER A 266 8.39 2.59 -2.83
CA SER A 266 9.29 2.60 -3.99
C SER A 266 10.71 2.12 -3.66
N SER A 267 11.14 2.21 -2.40
CA SER A 267 12.52 1.91 -1.98
C SER A 267 12.63 0.89 -0.83
N LEU A 268 11.51 0.51 -0.21
CA LEU A 268 11.51 -0.39 0.95
C LEU A 268 12.05 -1.78 0.62
N LEU A 269 11.70 -2.34 -0.55
CA LEU A 269 12.04 -3.70 -0.93
C LEU A 269 13.55 -3.95 -0.87
N THR A 270 14.35 -2.99 -1.36
CA THR A 270 15.82 -3.06 -1.31
C THR A 270 16.33 -3.10 0.14
N ASP A 271 15.74 -2.33 1.06
CA ASP A 271 16.14 -2.35 2.48
C ASP A 271 15.80 -3.72 3.12
N LEU A 272 14.63 -4.29 2.82
CA LEU A 272 14.23 -5.61 3.31
C LEU A 272 15.17 -6.71 2.82
N GLU A 273 15.49 -6.71 1.53
CA GLU A 273 16.42 -7.68 0.94
C GLU A 273 17.82 -7.57 1.58
N ARG A 274 18.31 -6.34 1.84
CA ARG A 274 19.58 -6.12 2.56
C ARG A 274 19.56 -6.67 3.98
N GLN A 275 18.45 -6.54 4.71
CA GLN A 275 18.34 -7.10 6.06
C GLN A 275 18.31 -8.63 6.04
N LEU A 276 17.61 -9.24 5.06
CA LEU A 276 17.60 -10.69 4.88
C LEU A 276 18.99 -11.21 4.51
N TYR A 277 19.70 -10.52 3.63
CA TYR A 277 21.09 -10.87 3.29
C TYR A 277 22.01 -10.79 4.50
N HIS A 278 21.90 -9.74 5.31
CA HIS A 278 22.67 -9.61 6.55
C HIS A 278 22.34 -10.73 7.54
N TYR A 279 21.07 -11.12 7.65
CA TYR A 279 20.67 -12.24 8.50
C TYR A 279 21.33 -13.57 8.06
N ILE A 280 21.40 -13.84 6.75
CA ILE A 280 21.99 -15.08 6.20
C ILE A 280 23.51 -15.08 6.33
N THR A 281 24.16 -13.96 6.03
CA THR A 281 25.61 -13.91 5.81
C THR A 281 26.41 -13.29 6.95
N GLY A 282 25.76 -12.59 7.88
CA GLY A 282 26.42 -11.75 8.88
C GLY A 282 27.03 -10.46 8.34
N HIS A 283 26.90 -10.16 7.04
CA HIS A 283 27.50 -9.00 6.38
C HIS A 283 26.43 -8.18 5.65
N TYR A 284 26.56 -6.85 5.63
CA TYR A 284 25.68 -6.02 4.79
C TYR A 284 26.08 -6.11 3.32
N ALA A 285 25.13 -6.39 2.43
CA ALA A 285 25.38 -6.38 1.01
C ALA A 285 25.81 -5.00 0.51
N ALA A 286 26.81 -4.97 -0.38
CA ALA A 286 27.16 -3.80 -1.16
C ALA A 286 25.99 -3.42 -2.09
N ARG A 287 25.78 -2.12 -2.33
CA ARG A 287 24.62 -1.63 -3.10
C ARG A 287 24.50 -2.23 -4.51
N HIS A 288 25.61 -2.61 -5.14
CA HIS A 288 25.62 -3.19 -6.50
C HIS A 288 25.28 -4.68 -6.55
N HIS A 289 25.30 -5.40 -5.40
CA HIS A 289 24.85 -6.79 -5.34
C HIS A 289 23.31 -6.92 -5.30
N MET A 290 22.61 -5.80 -5.13
CA MET A 290 21.16 -5.69 -5.16
C MET A 290 20.76 -4.65 -6.20
N PRO A 291 20.79 -5.03 -7.50
CA PRO A 291 20.40 -4.12 -8.55
C PRO A 291 18.98 -3.62 -8.30
N MET A 292 18.81 -2.30 -8.23
CA MET A 292 17.49 -1.71 -8.36
C MET A 292 17.04 -1.90 -9.80
N GLY A 293 15.79 -2.35 -9.97
CA GLY A 293 15.09 -2.14 -11.23
C GLY A 293 14.84 -0.66 -11.46
#